data_AF-A0A539D7S7-F1
#
_entry.id   AF-A0A539D7S7-F1
#
_cell.length_a   1.000
_cell.length_b   1.000
_cell.length_c   1.000
_cell.angle_alpha   90.00
_cell.angle_beta   90.00
_cell.angle_gamma   90.00
#
_symmetry.space_group_name_H-M   'P 1'
#
loop_
_entity.id
_entity.type
_entity.pdbx_description
1 polymer ?
#
loop_
_entity_poly.entity_id
_entity_poly.type
_entity_poly.pdbx_seq_one_letter_code
_entity_poly.pdbx_strand_id
1 'polypeptide(L)'
;MAQALPMIPTTVIGSYSLPAWLFAADDWINRNLFGPIDLQETYDDAVDRAILDQHLAGVDIITDGEMRRRGFVQTFAGRITGLRNVGPVRKVGEIGIDLEAVFETTGKVEVPHGLGIVEEFLYLKAHTDRAVKVTIPGPYALTSFYKPVEYYKDRTQLAEAFVPAINAEIRRLAQAGATLIQVDEPATP
;
A
#
# COMPACT_ATOMS: atom_id res chain seq x y z
N MET A 1 9.49 -18.99 16.90
CA MET A 1 10.54 -17.96 16.80
C MET A 1 10.97 -17.92 15.34
N ALA A 2 11.09 -16.72 14.74
CA ALA A 2 11.50 -16.61 13.34
C ALA A 2 12.84 -17.34 13.12
N GLN A 3 12.91 -18.14 12.05
CA GLN A 3 14.10 -18.92 11.73
C GLN A 3 15.29 -17.98 11.51
N ALA A 4 16.48 -18.38 11.97
CA ALA A 4 17.70 -17.60 11.73
C ALA A 4 17.93 -17.49 10.22
N LEU A 5 18.11 -16.27 9.73
CA LEU A 5 18.32 -16.00 8.31
C LEU A 5 19.65 -16.59 7.82
N PRO A 6 19.73 -17.10 6.58
CA PRO A 6 20.98 -17.56 6.00
C PRO A 6 21.94 -16.37 5.75
N MET A 7 23.20 -16.67 5.41
CA MET A 7 24.24 -15.66 5.14
C MET A 7 23.84 -14.66 4.03
N ILE A 8 23.11 -15.14 3.02
CA ILE A 8 22.60 -14.33 1.91
C ILE A 8 21.09 -14.56 1.85
N PRO A 9 20.28 -13.83 2.63
CA PRO A 9 18.83 -14.01 2.65
C PRO A 9 18.20 -13.47 1.37
N THR A 10 17.17 -14.17 0.91
CA THR A 10 16.33 -13.82 -0.23
C THR A 10 15.08 -13.05 0.23
N THR A 11 14.63 -12.12 -0.60
CA THR A 11 13.40 -11.37 -0.36
C THR A 11 12.78 -10.92 -1.68
N VAL A 12 11.51 -10.53 -1.63
CA VAL A 12 10.81 -9.83 -2.72
C VAL A 12 10.83 -8.32 -2.48
N ILE A 13 10.47 -7.50 -3.47
CA ILE A 13 10.43 -6.04 -3.28
C ILE A 13 9.18 -5.59 -2.51
N GLY A 14 7.99 -6.09 -2.85
CA GLY A 14 6.75 -5.66 -2.20
C GLY A 14 5.56 -6.40 -2.79
N SER A 15 5.03 -5.86 -3.88
CA SER A 15 3.86 -6.37 -4.58
C SER A 15 4.04 -7.79 -5.14
N TYR A 16 2.96 -8.55 -5.12
CA TYR A 16 2.84 -9.85 -5.78
C TYR A 16 1.89 -9.75 -6.98
N SER A 17 1.92 -10.76 -7.86
CA SER A 17 1.00 -10.79 -9.01
C SER A 17 -0.42 -11.01 -8.52
N LEU A 18 -1.36 -10.15 -8.92
CA LEU A 18 -2.76 -10.30 -8.56
C LEU A 18 -3.31 -11.60 -9.18
N PRO A 19 -3.95 -12.48 -8.39
CA PRO A 19 -4.66 -13.61 -8.94
C PRO A 19 -5.77 -13.15 -9.89
N ALA A 20 -6.00 -13.92 -10.96
CA ALA A 20 -7.00 -13.56 -11.98
C ALA A 20 -8.40 -13.35 -11.40
N TRP A 21 -8.76 -14.08 -10.35
CA TRP A 21 -10.04 -13.93 -9.66
C TRP A 21 -10.12 -12.61 -8.87
N LEU A 22 -9.02 -12.14 -8.27
CA LEU A 22 -8.99 -10.86 -7.55
C LEU A 22 -9.07 -9.70 -8.55
N PHE A 23 -8.39 -9.84 -9.69
CA PHE A 23 -8.51 -8.90 -10.79
C PHE A 23 -9.95 -8.83 -11.34
N ALA A 24 -10.60 -9.98 -11.53
CA ALA A 24 -12.00 -10.02 -11.98
C ALA A 24 -12.98 -9.47 -10.93
N ALA A 25 -12.72 -9.71 -9.64
CA ALA A 25 -13.53 -9.20 -8.54
C ALA A 25 -13.44 -7.67 -8.40
N ASP A 26 -12.41 -7.03 -8.95
CA ASP A 26 -12.17 -5.60 -8.80
C ASP A 26 -13.33 -4.74 -9.32
N ASP A 27 -13.93 -5.09 -10.46
CA ASP A 27 -15.12 -4.39 -10.97
C ASP A 27 -16.28 -4.44 -9.96
N TRP A 28 -16.51 -5.61 -9.36
CA TRP A 28 -17.61 -5.82 -8.41
C TRP A 28 -17.36 -5.08 -7.09
N ILE A 29 -16.11 -5.06 -6.62
CA ILE A 29 -15.69 -4.29 -5.44
C ILE A 29 -15.90 -2.78 -5.71
N ASN A 30 -15.43 -2.27 -6.85
CA ASN A 30 -15.56 -0.86 -7.22
C ASN A 30 -17.02 -0.40 -7.41
N ARG A 31 -17.92 -1.35 -7.71
CA ARG A 31 -19.36 -1.12 -7.83
C ARG A 31 -20.12 -1.33 -6.51
N ASN A 32 -19.41 -1.52 -5.40
CA ASN A 32 -19.98 -1.81 -4.07
C ASN A 32 -20.94 -3.01 -4.07
N LEU A 33 -20.62 -4.05 -4.85
CA LEU A 33 -21.40 -5.30 -4.85
C LEU A 33 -20.95 -6.28 -3.76
N PHE A 34 -19.83 -6.00 -3.08
CA PHE A 34 -19.28 -6.83 -2.01
C PHE A 34 -19.70 -6.24 -0.66
N GLY A 35 -20.18 -7.10 0.22
CA GLY A 35 -20.30 -6.77 1.64
C GLY A 35 -18.92 -6.69 2.31
N PRO A 36 -18.85 -6.16 3.54
CA PRO A 36 -17.60 -6.08 4.28
C PRO A 36 -16.92 -7.44 4.50
N ILE A 37 -17.71 -8.51 4.70
CA ILE A 37 -17.20 -9.87 4.90
C ILE A 37 -16.63 -10.43 3.60
N ASP A 38 -17.36 -10.28 2.48
CA ASP A 38 -16.91 -10.72 1.16
C ASP A 38 -15.58 -10.05 0.78
N LEU A 39 -15.46 -8.75 1.06
CA LEU A 39 -14.25 -7.98 0.80
C LEU A 39 -13.07 -8.45 1.65
N GLN A 40 -13.32 -8.68 2.94
CA GLN A 40 -12.30 -9.18 3.85
C GLN A 40 -11.80 -10.56 3.42
N GLU A 41 -12.71 -11.53 3.20
CA GLU A 41 -12.37 -12.90 2.77
C GLU A 41 -11.58 -12.89 1.45
N THR A 42 -12.05 -12.12 0.46
CA THR A 42 -11.38 -12.00 -0.85
C THR A 42 -9.94 -11.50 -0.74
N TYR A 43 -9.70 -10.53 0.14
CA TYR A 43 -8.35 -10.01 0.35
C TYR A 43 -7.51 -10.95 1.20
N ASP A 44 -8.06 -11.51 2.27
CA ASP A 44 -7.39 -12.47 3.16
C ASP A 44 -6.88 -13.67 2.33
N ASP A 45 -7.72 -14.26 1.48
CA ASP A 45 -7.37 -15.34 0.55
C ASP A 45 -6.24 -14.96 -0.42
N ALA A 46 -6.23 -13.71 -0.89
CA ALA A 46 -5.19 -13.23 -1.81
C ALA A 46 -3.83 -13.12 -1.13
N VAL A 47 -3.82 -12.63 0.12
CA VAL A 47 -2.60 -12.57 0.93
C VAL A 47 -2.10 -13.97 1.26
N ASP A 48 -3.00 -14.88 1.67
CA ASP A 48 -2.63 -16.26 1.98
C ASP A 48 -2.03 -16.96 0.76
N ARG A 49 -2.55 -16.67 -0.45
CA ARG A 49 -1.96 -17.15 -1.70
C ARG A 49 -0.54 -16.59 -1.92
N ALA A 50 -0.34 -15.29 -1.77
CA ALA A 50 0.97 -14.67 -1.92
C ALA A 50 1.98 -15.18 -0.88
N ILE A 51 1.56 -15.41 0.36
CA ILE A 51 2.36 -16.03 1.43
C ILE A 51 2.77 -17.44 1.01
N LEU A 52 1.80 -18.27 0.60
CA LEU A 52 2.06 -19.65 0.21
C LEU A 52 3.02 -19.75 -0.99
N ASP A 53 2.85 -18.91 -2.00
CA ASP A 53 3.74 -18.89 -3.16
C ASP A 53 5.18 -18.51 -2.79
N GLN A 54 5.36 -17.51 -1.92
CA GLN A 54 6.69 -17.12 -1.45
C GLN A 54 7.34 -18.21 -0.58
N HIS A 55 6.56 -18.92 0.25
CA HIS A 55 7.02 -20.08 1.01
C HIS A 55 7.51 -21.21 0.11
N LEU A 56 6.71 -21.58 -0.89
CA LEU A 56 7.03 -22.64 -1.85
C LEU A 56 8.25 -22.30 -2.70
N ALA A 57 8.45 -21.02 -3.01
CA ALA A 57 9.63 -20.51 -3.70
C ALA A 57 10.89 -20.47 -2.80
N GLY A 58 10.75 -20.71 -1.49
CA GLY A 58 11.86 -20.71 -0.54
C GLY A 58 12.37 -19.32 -0.16
N VAL A 59 11.53 -18.28 -0.30
CA VAL A 59 11.91 -16.89 0.07
C VAL A 59 12.10 -16.78 1.59
N ASP A 60 13.21 -16.17 2.02
CA ASP A 60 13.55 -16.08 3.45
C ASP A 60 12.76 -14.98 4.18
N ILE A 61 12.62 -13.82 3.54
CA ILE A 61 11.89 -12.66 4.06
C ILE A 61 10.75 -12.32 3.11
N ILE A 62 9.51 -12.54 3.57
CA ILE A 62 8.31 -12.43 2.74
C ILE A 62 7.51 -11.14 3.02
N THR A 63 6.65 -10.78 2.08
CA THR A 63 5.63 -9.72 2.24
C THR A 63 4.23 -10.32 2.15
N ASP A 64 3.20 -9.52 2.40
CA ASP A 64 1.79 -9.87 2.14
C ASP A 64 1.43 -9.76 0.64
N GLY A 65 2.42 -9.45 -0.20
CA GLY A 65 2.21 -9.17 -1.62
C GLY A 65 1.47 -7.86 -1.89
N GLU A 66 1.19 -7.03 -0.89
CA GLU A 66 0.36 -5.83 -1.02
C GLU A 66 -1.02 -6.12 -1.64
N MET A 67 -1.58 -7.31 -1.39
CA MET A 67 -2.80 -7.78 -2.06
C MET A 67 -4.06 -6.98 -1.67
N ARG A 68 -4.01 -6.23 -0.57
CA ARG A 68 -5.06 -5.28 -0.14
C ARG A 68 -4.98 -3.93 -0.84
N ARG A 69 -3.95 -3.73 -1.66
CA ARG A 69 -3.69 -2.46 -2.34
C ARG A 69 -3.99 -2.59 -3.83
N ARG A 70 -4.67 -1.57 -4.36
CA ARG A 70 -4.73 -1.25 -5.78
C ARG A 70 -3.78 -0.10 -6.06
N GLY A 71 -2.74 -0.43 -6.82
CA GLY A 71 -1.63 0.47 -7.07
C GLY A 71 -0.82 0.76 -5.81
N PHE A 72 0.39 1.25 -6.02
CA PHE A 72 1.36 1.48 -4.96
C PHE A 72 0.99 2.66 -4.03
N VAL A 73 0.18 3.63 -4.50
CA VAL A 73 -0.19 4.83 -3.72
C VAL A 73 -1.68 5.19 -3.75
N GLN A 74 -2.42 4.69 -4.74
CA GLN A 74 -3.81 5.06 -5.01
C GLN A 74 -4.73 4.62 -3.87
N THR A 75 -4.46 3.45 -3.29
CA THR A 75 -5.21 2.89 -2.15
C THR A 75 -5.25 3.84 -0.96
N PHE A 76 -4.17 4.59 -0.71
CA PHE A 76 -4.08 5.45 0.47
C PHE A 76 -4.93 6.71 0.35
N ALA A 77 -5.39 7.08 -0.85
CA ALA A 77 -6.25 8.25 -1.03
C ALA A 77 -7.55 8.16 -0.20
N GLY A 78 -8.11 6.96 -0.02
CA GLY A 78 -9.29 6.72 0.83
C GLY A 78 -9.04 6.90 2.33
N ARG A 79 -7.78 7.02 2.75
CA ARG A 79 -7.36 7.21 4.15
C ARG A 79 -6.93 8.64 4.46
N ILE A 80 -6.95 9.51 3.45
CA ILE A 80 -6.46 10.88 3.54
C ILE A 80 -7.65 11.84 3.43
N THR A 81 -7.78 12.76 4.38
CA THR A 81 -8.72 13.87 4.31
C THR A 81 -8.08 15.06 3.59
N GLY A 82 -8.91 16.00 3.11
CA GLY A 82 -8.40 17.18 2.40
C GLY A 82 -8.01 16.91 0.94
N LEU A 83 -8.43 15.79 0.36
CA LEU A 83 -8.30 15.46 -1.05
C LEU A 83 -9.67 15.35 -1.73
N ARG A 84 -9.73 15.77 -2.99
CA ARG A 84 -10.87 15.56 -3.89
C ARG A 84 -10.41 14.79 -5.12
N ASN A 85 -11.07 13.67 -5.41
CA ASN A 85 -10.86 12.93 -6.65
C ASN A 85 -11.38 13.75 -7.84
N VAL A 86 -10.52 14.03 -8.82
CA VAL A 86 -10.88 14.73 -10.07
C VAL A 86 -10.91 13.80 -11.28
N GLY A 87 -10.77 12.50 -11.04
CA GLY A 87 -10.75 11.46 -12.05
C GLY A 87 -9.42 11.37 -12.79
N PRO A 88 -9.32 10.42 -13.73
CA PRO A 88 -8.13 10.25 -14.53
C PRO A 88 -8.05 11.29 -15.63
N VAL A 89 -6.83 11.68 -15.99
CA VAL A 89 -6.58 12.65 -17.07
C VAL A 89 -6.74 11.99 -18.44
N ARG A 90 -6.28 10.74 -18.58
CA ARG A 90 -6.56 9.88 -19.73
C ARG A 90 -7.80 9.03 -19.44
N LYS A 91 -8.60 8.74 -20.47
CA LYS A 91 -9.75 7.81 -20.38
C LYS A 91 -9.72 6.68 -21.40
N VAL A 92 -8.83 6.74 -22.39
CA VAL A 92 -8.70 5.77 -23.48
C VAL A 92 -7.22 5.57 -23.77
N GLY A 93 -6.79 4.32 -23.97
CA GLY A 93 -5.40 3.96 -24.28
C GLY A 93 -4.98 2.66 -23.62
N GLU A 94 -3.70 2.34 -23.73
CA GLU A 94 -3.08 1.25 -22.97
C GLU A 94 -3.16 1.54 -21.46
N ILE A 95 -3.39 0.50 -20.67
CA ILE A 95 -3.46 0.61 -19.20
C ILE A 95 -2.12 1.13 -18.69
N GLY A 96 -2.15 2.24 -17.95
CA GLY A 96 -0.96 2.92 -17.49
C GLY A 96 -1.25 3.96 -16.42
N ILE A 97 -0.18 4.56 -15.92
CA ILE A 97 -0.19 5.53 -14.81
C ILE A 97 -1.11 6.72 -15.08
N ASP A 98 -1.28 7.14 -16.33
CA ASP A 98 -2.11 8.31 -16.69
C ASP A 98 -3.62 8.02 -16.78
N LEU A 99 -4.02 6.74 -16.67
CA LEU A 99 -5.41 6.30 -16.49
C LEU A 99 -5.81 6.22 -15.00
N GLU A 100 -4.88 6.45 -14.08
CA GLU A 100 -5.15 6.48 -12.64
C GLU A 100 -5.81 7.80 -12.23
N ALA A 101 -6.63 7.75 -11.18
CA ALA A 101 -7.28 8.92 -10.65
C ALA A 101 -6.28 9.94 -10.09
N VAL A 102 -6.46 11.20 -10.46
CA VAL A 102 -5.73 12.33 -9.87
C VAL A 102 -6.58 12.95 -8.76
N PHE A 103 -5.91 13.44 -7.73
CA PHE A 103 -6.54 14.13 -6.60
C PHE A 103 -6.04 15.56 -6.52
N GLU A 104 -6.91 16.46 -6.07
CA GLU A 104 -6.56 17.85 -5.76
C GLU A 104 -6.71 18.09 -4.26
N THR A 105 -5.82 18.89 -3.68
CA THR A 105 -5.97 19.28 -2.27
C THR A 105 -7.12 20.28 -2.13
N THR A 106 -8.06 20.01 -1.23
CA THR A 106 -9.15 20.92 -0.87
C THR A 106 -8.94 21.60 0.48
N GLY A 107 -7.83 21.31 1.13
CA GLY A 107 -7.54 21.70 2.50
C GLY A 107 -6.20 21.12 2.95
N LYS A 108 -5.94 21.25 4.25
CA LYS A 108 -4.83 20.56 4.90
C LYS A 108 -5.05 19.04 4.79
N VAL A 109 -4.04 18.32 4.32
CA VAL A 109 -4.08 16.85 4.26
C VAL A 109 -3.84 16.25 5.64
N GLU A 110 -4.66 15.28 6.03
CA GLU A 110 -4.51 14.55 7.29
C GLU A 110 -4.80 13.06 7.09
N VAL A 111 -4.16 12.22 7.90
CA VAL A 111 -4.31 10.75 7.87
C VAL A 111 -4.81 10.28 9.24
N PRO A 112 -6.09 10.53 9.58
CA PRO A 112 -6.59 10.42 10.96
C PRO A 112 -6.53 9.00 11.53
N HIS A 113 -6.59 7.98 10.67
CA HIS A 113 -6.63 6.56 11.05
C HIS A 113 -5.40 5.78 10.60
N GLY A 114 -4.34 6.49 10.18
CA GLY A 114 -3.17 5.84 9.59
C GLY A 114 -3.38 5.33 8.17
N LEU A 115 -2.31 4.81 7.59
CA LEU A 115 -2.27 4.28 6.22
C LEU A 115 -2.80 2.84 6.12
N GLY A 116 -3.12 2.19 7.24
CA GLY A 116 -3.66 0.83 7.24
C GLY A 116 -2.61 -0.28 7.15
N ILE A 117 -1.34 0.09 7.21
CA ILE A 117 -0.21 -0.81 6.94
C ILE A 117 0.07 -1.66 8.19
N VAL A 118 -0.27 -1.15 9.38
CA VAL A 118 -0.17 -1.90 10.63
C VAL A 118 -1.08 -3.13 10.61
N GLU A 119 -2.30 -3.00 10.10
CA GLU A 119 -3.27 -4.09 9.99
C GLU A 119 -2.80 -5.16 8.99
N GLU A 120 -2.28 -4.74 7.84
CA GLU A 120 -1.64 -5.62 6.84
C GLU A 120 -0.48 -6.41 7.47
N PHE A 121 0.41 -5.72 8.19
CA PHE A 121 1.54 -6.34 8.88
C PHE A 121 1.10 -7.36 9.95
N LEU A 122 0.11 -7.01 10.77
CA LEU A 122 -0.40 -7.89 11.82
C LEU A 122 -1.01 -9.17 11.24
N TYR A 123 -1.75 -9.05 10.14
CA TYR A 123 -2.28 -10.20 9.41
C TYR A 123 -1.13 -11.08 8.92
N LEU A 124 -0.18 -10.52 8.16
CA LEU A 124 0.97 -11.28 7.65
C LEU A 124 1.72 -12.01 8.77
N LYS A 125 2.03 -11.32 9.86
CA LYS A 125 2.75 -11.87 11.02
C LYS A 125 1.99 -13.03 11.69
N ALA A 126 0.66 -13.04 11.65
CA ALA A 126 -0.14 -14.12 12.20
C ALA A 126 -0.21 -15.37 11.30
N HIS A 127 0.06 -15.23 10.00
CA HIS A 127 -0.12 -16.28 8.98
C HIS A 127 1.20 -16.87 8.47
N THR A 128 2.33 -16.56 9.11
CA THR A 128 3.64 -17.09 8.71
C THR A 128 4.61 -17.18 9.88
N ASP A 129 5.56 -18.11 9.80
CA ASP A 129 6.72 -18.24 10.69
C ASP A 129 8.01 -17.68 10.09
N ARG A 130 7.96 -17.20 8.84
CA ARG A 130 9.07 -16.54 8.14
C ARG A 130 9.35 -15.15 8.71
N ALA A 131 10.55 -14.63 8.43
CA ALA A 131 10.78 -13.21 8.60
C ALA A 131 9.87 -12.43 7.63
N VAL A 132 9.36 -11.30 8.09
CA VAL A 132 8.39 -10.49 7.34
C VAL A 132 8.94 -9.10 7.12
N LYS A 133 8.62 -8.53 5.96
CA LYS A 133 8.91 -7.16 5.59
C LYS A 133 7.61 -6.47 5.20
N VAL A 134 7.49 -5.21 5.57
CA VAL A 134 6.35 -4.36 5.17
C VAL A 134 6.84 -3.16 4.37
N THR A 135 6.06 -2.75 3.38
CA THR A 135 6.34 -1.59 2.53
C THR A 135 5.47 -0.41 2.91
N ILE A 136 6.04 0.79 2.87
CA ILE A 136 5.34 2.06 3.05
C ILE A 136 5.82 3.03 1.97
N PRO A 137 4.92 3.76 1.28
CA PRO A 137 5.35 4.79 0.35
C PRO A 137 6.03 5.93 1.11
N GLY A 138 7.10 6.44 0.52
CA GLY A 138 7.73 7.68 0.96
C GLY A 138 6.83 8.90 0.71
N PRO A 139 7.13 10.05 1.35
CA PRO A 139 6.36 11.27 1.17
C PRO A 139 6.20 11.72 -0.29
N TYR A 140 7.24 11.62 -1.13
CA TYR A 140 7.11 12.04 -2.53
C TYR A 140 6.28 11.06 -3.34
N ALA A 141 6.54 9.77 -3.17
CA ALA A 141 5.79 8.67 -3.76
C ALA A 141 4.30 8.84 -3.52
N LEU A 142 3.90 9.05 -2.26
CA LEU A 142 2.51 9.24 -1.87
C LEU A 142 1.83 10.39 -2.62
N THR A 143 2.58 11.45 -2.95
CA THR A 143 2.05 12.63 -3.67
C THR A 143 2.08 12.51 -5.19
N SER A 144 2.45 11.36 -5.77
CA SER A 144 2.62 11.22 -7.23
C SER A 144 1.37 11.52 -8.06
N PHE A 145 0.18 11.36 -7.46
CA PHE A 145 -1.11 11.64 -8.11
C PHE A 145 -1.87 12.80 -7.46
N TYR A 146 -1.20 13.57 -6.58
CA TYR A 146 -1.83 14.65 -5.84
C TYR A 146 -1.36 15.99 -6.38
N LYS A 147 -2.31 16.80 -6.82
CA LYS A 147 -2.10 18.16 -7.28
C LYS A 147 -2.30 19.13 -6.10
N PRO A 148 -1.24 19.82 -5.65
CA PRO A 148 -1.38 20.87 -4.65
C PRO A 148 -2.17 22.05 -5.25
N VAL A 149 -3.19 22.48 -4.53
CA VAL A 149 -4.09 23.60 -4.87
C VAL A 149 -4.29 24.44 -3.61
N GLU A 150 -3.98 25.74 -3.71
CA GLU A 150 -4.14 26.81 -2.71
C GLU A 150 -3.40 26.63 -1.36
N TYR A 151 -3.54 25.48 -0.71
CA TYR A 151 -3.01 25.15 0.62
C TYR A 151 -1.51 24.79 0.62
N TYR A 152 -1.00 24.39 -0.53
CA TYR A 152 0.40 23.98 -0.71
C TYR A 152 0.97 24.66 -1.95
N LYS A 153 2.17 25.22 -1.81
CA LYS A 153 2.88 25.94 -2.88
C LYS A 153 3.28 25.01 -4.02
N ASP A 154 3.76 23.82 -3.67
CA ASP A 154 4.31 22.85 -4.59
C ASP A 154 4.19 21.43 -4.00
N ARG A 155 4.58 20.44 -4.80
CA ARG A 155 4.53 19.04 -4.42
C ARG A 155 5.48 18.74 -3.25
N THR A 156 6.58 19.47 -3.12
CA THR A 156 7.52 19.31 -1.99
C THR A 156 6.85 19.69 -0.68
N GLN A 157 6.18 20.84 -0.62
CA GLN A 157 5.46 21.25 0.59
C GLN A 157 4.31 20.28 0.93
N LEU A 158 3.64 19.72 -0.09
CA LEU A 158 2.64 18.69 0.11
C LEU A 158 3.26 17.38 0.65
N ALA A 159 4.40 16.95 0.12
CA ALA A 159 5.12 15.77 0.61
C ALA A 159 5.56 15.96 2.08
N GLU A 160 6.11 17.12 2.42
CA GLU A 160 6.47 17.46 3.81
C GLU A 160 5.28 17.35 4.77
N ALA A 161 4.07 17.68 4.31
CA ALA A 161 2.86 17.56 5.12
C ALA A 161 2.51 16.10 5.50
N PHE A 162 2.95 15.12 4.71
CA PHE A 162 2.75 13.68 5.00
C PHE A 162 3.82 13.07 5.91
N VAL A 163 4.97 13.74 6.10
CA VAL A 163 6.08 13.23 6.92
C VAL A 163 5.63 12.84 8.35
N PRO A 164 4.84 13.65 9.08
CA PRO A 164 4.37 13.26 10.42
C PRO A 164 3.51 11.99 10.41
N ALA A 165 2.64 11.83 9.40
CA ALA A 165 1.76 10.68 9.29
C ALA A 165 2.53 9.39 8.97
N ILE A 166 3.47 9.45 8.02
CA ILE A 166 4.36 8.35 7.67
C ILE A 166 5.24 7.98 8.86
N ASN A 167 5.81 8.97 9.58
CA ASN A 167 6.59 8.71 10.78
C ASN A 167 5.76 8.01 11.87
N ALA A 168 4.51 8.43 12.07
CA ALA A 168 3.60 7.81 13.02
C ALA A 168 3.24 6.37 12.61
N GLU A 169 3.04 6.08 11.33
CA GLU A 169 2.83 4.73 10.80
C GLU A 169 4.05 3.84 11.08
N ILE A 170 5.26 4.29 10.74
CA ILE A 170 6.52 3.55 10.97
C ILE A 170 6.70 3.24 12.46
N ARG A 171 6.42 4.21 13.34
CA ARG A 171 6.49 4.00 14.80
C ARG A 171 5.47 2.96 15.28
N ARG A 172 4.24 2.98 14.76
CA ARG A 172 3.22 1.97 15.10
C ARG A 172 3.60 0.58 14.59
N LEU A 173 4.19 0.47 13.39
CA LEU A 173 4.73 -0.79 12.87
C LEU A 173 5.83 -1.33 13.77
N ALA A 174 6.79 -0.49 14.17
CA ALA A 174 7.84 -0.89 15.11
C ALA A 174 7.26 -1.35 16.47
N GLN A 175 6.25 -0.65 16.99
CA GLN A 175 5.54 -1.04 18.22
C GLN A 175 4.78 -2.37 18.08
N ALA A 176 4.20 -2.65 16.91
CA ALA A 176 3.58 -3.94 16.57
C ALA A 176 4.61 -5.07 16.39
N GLY A 177 5.89 -4.73 16.38
CA GLY A 177 7.02 -5.65 16.28
C GLY A 177 7.49 -5.91 14.84
N ALA A 178 7.26 -4.98 13.92
CA ALA A 178 7.91 -4.99 12.61
C ALA A 178 9.40 -4.67 12.78
N THR A 179 10.25 -5.52 12.20
CA THR A 179 11.71 -5.36 12.26
C THR A 179 12.31 -4.94 10.93
N LEU A 180 11.62 -5.19 9.80
CA LEU A 180 12.00 -4.75 8.47
C LEU A 180 10.87 -3.91 7.87
N ILE A 181 11.13 -2.61 7.70
CA ILE A 181 10.20 -1.64 7.11
C ILE A 181 10.93 -1.03 5.91
N GLN A 182 10.38 -1.22 4.72
CA GLN A 182 10.88 -0.64 3.48
C GLN A 182 10.13 0.64 3.16
N VAL A 183 10.87 1.73 2.94
CA VAL A 183 10.30 3.01 2.48
C VAL A 183 10.55 3.13 1.00
N ASP A 184 9.48 3.10 0.22
CA ASP A 184 9.53 3.12 -1.24
C ASP A 184 9.40 4.57 -1.75
N GLU A 185 10.48 5.10 -2.30
CA GLU A 185 10.56 6.50 -2.74
C GLU A 185 11.09 6.62 -4.19
N PRO A 186 10.42 6.03 -5.20
CA PRO A 186 10.84 6.15 -6.60
C PRO A 186 10.64 7.55 -7.19
N ALA A 187 9.92 8.43 -6.49
CA ALA A 187 9.45 9.71 -7.01
C ALA A 187 10.21 10.91 -6.44
N THR A 188 11.46 10.71 -6.01
CA THR A 188 12.35 11.79 -5.59
C THR A 188 12.48 12.87 -6.68
N PRO A 189 12.66 14.15 -6.30
CA PRO A 189 12.83 15.26 -7.25
C PRO A 189 13.94 15.06 -8.29
#